data_AF-A0A3C0G929-F1
#
_entry.id   AF-A0A3C0G929-F1
#
_cell.length_a   1.000
_cell.length_b   1.000
_cell.length_c   1.000
_cell.angle_alpha   90.00
_cell.angle_beta   90.00
_cell.angle_gamma   90.00
#
_symmetry.space_group_name_H-M   'P 1'
#
loop_
_entity.id
_entity.type
_entity.pdbx_description
1 polymer ?
#
loop_
_entity_poly.entity_id
_entity_poly.type
_entity_poly.pdbx_seq_one_letter_code
_entity_poly.pdbx_strand_id
1 'polypeptide(L)'
;MDAGATLLLTSNDNDIQFTSNIIGADLKELGLTKENIKVAANINGDYTGIPSNFTINTVIDDGIAVADNEQYQVSTIILKAHVEDTITDVSVQSNFLNGQLASNASPNRITNALKKQLEHYFSTDDTVYEVEDTIEAKLAIAIIPTPVLSKVFFNGVEDLDSLNIDASFDSKKRKISAQVKVPHISYAGCSVDSLNAYVKGDSVDLKFSAGLADLIYEPIHLKQTYLEGSLKNKELLLDFNSKNDTVQVMHIASGLVFQKDTLKLHIDPEDLILNKKQWEIPEDNSIVISESFSDFEKVIFTRNSQKMEISNTFPKMDTEHIGILFENFQLQTFLSFFNPDEALAKG
;
A
#
# COMPACT_ATOMS: atom_id res chain seq x y z
N MET A 1 -3.12 -38.36 12.81
CA MET A 1 -3.18 -37.44 11.67
C MET A 1 -3.11 -38.32 10.43
N ASP A 2 -4.27 -38.68 9.87
CA ASP A 2 -4.31 -39.43 8.62
C ASP A 2 -4.51 -38.41 7.50
N ALA A 3 -3.41 -37.84 7.02
CA ALA A 3 -3.39 -37.06 5.78
C ALA A 3 -2.99 -38.01 4.65
N GLY A 4 -3.96 -38.48 3.87
CA GLY A 4 -3.69 -39.27 2.68
C GLY A 4 -3.50 -38.36 1.47
N ALA A 5 -2.26 -38.18 1.03
CA ALA A 5 -1.96 -37.52 -0.24
C ALA A 5 -1.54 -38.59 -1.26
N THR A 6 -2.26 -38.71 -2.37
CA THR A 6 -1.81 -39.51 -3.52
C THR A 6 -1.10 -38.56 -4.48
N LEU A 7 0.21 -38.71 -4.63
CA LEU A 7 1.03 -37.93 -5.56
C LEU A 7 1.41 -38.81 -6.75
N LEU A 8 0.84 -38.53 -7.93
CA LEU A 8 1.26 -39.12 -9.20
C LEU A 8 2.19 -38.13 -9.89
N LEU A 9 3.46 -38.50 -10.09
CA LEU A 9 4.46 -37.71 -10.82
C LEU A 9 4.78 -38.43 -12.14
N THR A 10 4.42 -37.84 -13.28
CA THR A 10 4.83 -38.32 -14.60
C THR A 10 5.77 -37.32 -15.26
N SER A 11 6.94 -37.78 -15.73
CA SER A 11 8.01 -36.91 -16.22
C SER A 11 7.78 -36.47 -17.68
N ASN A 12 7.45 -35.19 -17.88
CA ASN A 12 8.02 -34.26 -18.89
C ASN A 12 7.24 -32.93 -18.92
N ASP A 13 5.99 -32.96 -18.46
CA ASP A 13 5.19 -31.86 -17.96
C ASP A 13 4.76 -32.30 -16.56
N ASN A 14 4.90 -31.46 -15.52
CA ASN A 14 4.49 -31.87 -14.18
C ASN A 14 2.97 -31.85 -14.11
N ASP A 15 2.35 -32.94 -14.51
CA ASP A 15 0.94 -33.17 -14.30
C ASP A 15 0.77 -33.79 -12.92
N ILE A 16 0.30 -32.99 -11.98
CA ILE A 16 0.06 -33.39 -10.60
C ILE A 16 -1.44 -33.32 -10.36
N GLN A 17 -2.06 -34.47 -10.16
CA GLN A 17 -3.39 -34.53 -9.55
C GLN A 17 -3.23 -34.75 -8.07
N PHE A 18 -3.96 -33.98 -7.27
CA PHE A 18 -3.97 -34.13 -5.82
C PHE A 18 -5.39 -34.10 -5.28
N THR A 19 -5.65 -35.07 -4.41
CA THR A 19 -6.81 -35.10 -3.54
C THR A 19 -6.30 -35.28 -2.12
N SER A 20 -6.81 -34.46 -1.21
CA SER A 20 -6.50 -34.51 0.21
C SER A 20 -7.79 -34.35 1.01
N ASN A 21 -8.04 -35.28 1.92
CA ASN A 21 -9.06 -35.12 2.95
C ASN A 21 -8.37 -34.74 4.26
N ILE A 22 -8.56 -33.50 4.68
CA ILE A 22 -8.05 -32.97 5.94
C ILE A 22 -9.16 -33.13 6.98
N ILE A 23 -8.91 -33.92 8.03
CA ILE A 23 -9.92 -34.22 9.06
C ILE A 23 -9.75 -33.33 10.31
N GLY A 24 -8.60 -32.69 10.49
CA GLY A 24 -8.28 -31.92 11.69
C GLY A 24 -6.81 -31.57 11.79
N ALA A 25 -6.30 -30.84 10.80
CA ALA A 25 -4.94 -30.31 10.83
C ALA A 25 -4.86 -29.18 11.85
N ASP A 26 -3.91 -29.27 12.79
CA ASP A 26 -3.64 -28.24 13.78
C ASP A 26 -2.61 -27.26 13.21
N LEU A 27 -3.05 -26.06 12.86
CA LEU A 27 -2.22 -25.07 12.19
C LEU A 27 -1.11 -24.52 13.09
N LYS A 28 -1.29 -24.57 14.42
CA LYS A 28 -0.28 -24.15 15.39
C LYS A 28 0.84 -25.16 15.48
N GLU A 29 0.49 -26.44 15.60
CA GLU A 29 1.48 -27.54 15.64
C GLU A 29 2.23 -27.67 14.30
N LEU A 30 1.60 -27.28 13.18
CA LEU A 30 2.25 -27.17 11.88
C LEU A 30 3.12 -25.91 11.72
N GLY A 31 3.11 -25.00 12.70
CA GLY A 31 3.85 -23.73 12.65
C GLY A 31 3.31 -22.71 11.64
N LEU A 32 2.07 -22.89 11.16
CA LEU A 32 1.42 -22.00 10.20
C LEU A 32 0.76 -20.80 10.90
N THR A 33 0.33 -20.95 12.15
CA THR A 33 -0.30 -19.90 12.96
C THR A 33 0.25 -19.88 14.38
N LYS A 34 0.11 -18.72 15.06
CA LYS A 34 0.34 -18.63 16.51
C LYS A 34 -0.88 -19.09 17.32
N GLU A 35 -2.06 -18.91 16.73
CA GLU A 35 -3.34 -19.27 17.31
C GLU A 35 -3.64 -20.75 17.16
N ASN A 36 -4.36 -21.31 18.13
CA ASN A 36 -4.80 -22.70 18.12
C ASN A 36 -6.00 -22.85 17.17
N ILE A 37 -5.70 -23.03 15.88
CA ILE A 37 -6.69 -23.20 14.83
C ILE A 37 -6.60 -24.61 14.29
N LYS A 38 -7.73 -25.30 14.26
CA LYS A 38 -7.85 -26.62 13.65
C LYS A 38 -8.72 -26.55 12.42
N VAL A 39 -8.30 -27.18 11.33
CA VAL A 39 -9.05 -27.15 10.08
C VAL A 39 -9.33 -28.55 9.57
N ALA A 40 -10.51 -28.72 8.98
CA ALA A 40 -10.90 -29.86 8.17
C ALA A 40 -11.43 -29.36 6.84
N ALA A 41 -11.15 -30.04 5.74
CA ALA A 41 -11.62 -29.70 4.40
C ALA A 41 -11.26 -30.83 3.43
N ASN A 42 -12.00 -30.97 2.33
CA ASN A 42 -11.47 -31.70 1.18
C ASN A 42 -10.86 -30.72 0.20
N ILE A 43 -9.68 -31.09 -0.31
CA ILE A 43 -8.94 -30.33 -1.30
C ILE A 43 -8.79 -31.23 -2.52
N ASN A 44 -9.29 -30.75 -3.65
CA ASN A 44 -9.14 -31.41 -4.94
C ASN A 44 -8.51 -30.43 -5.91
N GLY A 45 -7.51 -30.87 -6.66
CA GLY A 45 -6.92 -30.02 -7.67
C GLY A 45 -5.99 -30.74 -8.63
N ASP A 46 -5.63 -29.98 -9.65
CA ASP A 46 -4.65 -30.33 -10.65
C ASP A 46 -3.68 -29.17 -10.83
N TYR A 47 -2.43 -29.52 -11.07
CA TYR A 47 -1.38 -28.61 -11.50
C TYR A 47 -0.74 -29.21 -12.74
N THR A 48 -0.52 -28.39 -13.77
CA THR A 48 0.19 -28.77 -14.99
C THR A 48 1.25 -27.71 -15.32
N GLY A 49 2.40 -28.17 -15.83
CA GLY A 49 3.47 -27.29 -16.32
C GLY A 49 4.60 -27.00 -15.32
N ILE A 50 5.20 -25.83 -15.43
CA ILE A 50 6.38 -25.37 -14.67
C ILE A 50 6.11 -24.01 -14.01
N PRO A 51 6.85 -23.59 -12.97
CA PRO A 51 6.54 -22.35 -12.24
C PRO A 51 6.42 -21.06 -13.08
N SER A 52 7.04 -21.01 -14.27
CA SER A 52 6.93 -19.87 -15.21
C SER A 52 5.82 -20.01 -16.27
N ASN A 53 5.26 -21.22 -16.43
CA ASN A 53 4.17 -21.55 -17.34
C ASN A 53 3.35 -22.69 -16.73
N PHE A 54 2.26 -22.37 -16.06
CA PHE A 54 1.45 -23.37 -15.35
C PHE A 54 -0.05 -23.10 -15.42
N THR A 55 -0.79 -24.19 -15.25
CA THR A 55 -2.21 -24.15 -14.90
C THR A 55 -2.40 -24.82 -13.55
N ILE A 56 -3.20 -24.21 -12.68
CA ILE A 56 -3.66 -24.83 -11.44
C ILE A 56 -5.17 -24.62 -11.32
N ASN A 57 -5.89 -25.69 -11.02
CA ASN A 57 -7.28 -25.64 -10.61
C ASN A 57 -7.38 -26.29 -9.23
N THR A 58 -8.00 -25.62 -8.28
CA THR A 58 -8.18 -26.16 -6.93
C THR A 58 -9.55 -25.81 -6.41
N VAL A 59 -10.22 -26.80 -5.85
CA VAL A 59 -11.48 -26.66 -5.12
C VAL A 59 -11.22 -27.13 -3.70
N ILE A 60 -11.52 -26.25 -2.75
CA ILE A 60 -11.55 -26.55 -1.32
C ILE A 60 -13.02 -26.54 -0.91
N ASP A 61 -13.55 -27.69 -0.50
CA ASP A 61 -14.93 -27.86 -0.08
C ASP A 61 -15.04 -28.48 1.32
N ASP A 62 -16.27 -28.50 1.84
CA ASP A 62 -16.61 -29.00 3.19
C ASP A 62 -15.67 -28.45 4.28
N GLY A 63 -15.26 -27.19 4.13
CA GLY A 63 -14.29 -26.56 4.99
C GLY A 63 -14.89 -26.25 6.36
N ILE A 64 -14.21 -26.69 7.41
CA ILE A 64 -14.54 -26.41 8.80
C ILE A 64 -13.29 -25.91 9.48
N ALA A 65 -13.39 -24.78 10.17
CA ALA A 65 -12.35 -24.29 11.04
C ALA A 65 -12.86 -24.23 12.48
N VAL A 66 -12.00 -24.59 13.43
CA VAL A 66 -12.25 -24.45 14.86
C VAL A 66 -11.22 -23.48 15.41
N ALA A 67 -11.69 -22.35 15.90
CA ALA A 67 -10.89 -21.30 16.53
C ALA A 67 -11.64 -20.83 17.79
N ASP A 68 -10.93 -20.54 18.88
CA ASP A 68 -11.52 -20.12 20.16
C ASP A 68 -12.66 -21.03 20.68
N ASN A 69 -12.54 -22.34 20.44
CA ASN A 69 -13.57 -23.36 20.73
C ASN A 69 -14.91 -23.17 20.00
N GLU A 70 -14.96 -22.30 19.00
CA GLU A 70 -16.10 -22.13 18.10
C GLU A 70 -15.83 -22.76 16.73
N GLN A 71 -16.88 -23.31 16.12
CA GLN A 71 -16.80 -23.90 14.80
C GLN A 71 -17.32 -22.93 13.74
N TYR A 72 -16.51 -22.69 12.72
CA TYR A 72 -16.81 -21.83 11.58
C TYR A 72 -16.87 -22.67 10.30
N GLN A 73 -18.00 -22.56 9.60
CA GLN A 73 -18.16 -23.16 8.28
C GLN A 73 -17.46 -22.28 7.24
N VAL A 74 -16.58 -22.89 6.46
CA VAL A 74 -15.86 -22.26 5.35
C VAL A 74 -16.57 -22.68 4.07
N SER A 75 -17.14 -21.72 3.35
CA SER A 75 -17.75 -22.01 2.05
C SER A 75 -16.70 -22.46 1.05
N THR A 76 -17.15 -23.11 -0.03
CA THR A 76 -16.27 -23.56 -1.11
C THR A 76 -15.37 -22.43 -1.60
N ILE A 77 -14.08 -22.71 -1.71
CA ILE A 77 -13.07 -21.83 -2.29
C ILE A 77 -12.64 -22.46 -3.62
N ILE A 78 -12.81 -21.71 -4.70
CA ILE A 78 -12.34 -22.10 -6.02
C ILE A 78 -11.15 -21.21 -6.38
N LEU A 79 -10.02 -21.84 -6.64
CA LEU A 79 -8.80 -21.19 -7.10
C LEU A 79 -8.52 -21.68 -8.52
N LYS A 80 -8.31 -20.75 -9.45
CA LYS A 80 -7.83 -21.07 -10.79
C LYS A 80 -6.70 -20.13 -11.13
N ALA A 81 -5.63 -20.66 -11.71
CA ALA A 81 -4.61 -19.84 -12.32
C ALA A 81 -4.16 -20.49 -13.62
N HIS A 82 -4.04 -19.69 -14.66
CA HIS A 82 -3.42 -20.04 -15.92
C HIS A 82 -2.45 -18.91 -16.26
N VAL A 83 -1.17 -19.20 -16.15
CA VAL A 83 -0.10 -18.23 -16.31
C VAL A 83 0.88 -18.75 -17.34
N GLU A 84 1.05 -17.99 -18.41
CA GLU A 84 2.09 -18.19 -19.42
C GLU A 84 2.74 -16.84 -19.73
N ASP A 85 3.68 -16.80 -20.67
CA ASP A 85 4.31 -15.53 -21.06
C ASP A 85 3.30 -14.54 -21.67
N THR A 86 2.31 -15.03 -22.41
CA THR A 86 1.34 -14.24 -23.19
C THR A 86 -0.06 -14.16 -22.58
N ILE A 87 -0.29 -14.81 -21.44
CA ILE A 87 -1.59 -14.80 -20.78
C ILE A 87 -1.44 -14.95 -19.27
N THR A 88 -2.29 -14.26 -18.54
CA THR A 88 -2.50 -14.46 -17.10
C THR A 88 -3.98 -14.39 -16.84
N ASP A 89 -4.55 -15.49 -16.36
CA ASP A 89 -5.91 -15.57 -15.87
C ASP A 89 -5.87 -16.22 -14.49
N VAL A 90 -6.06 -15.43 -13.44
CA VAL A 90 -6.03 -15.91 -12.06
C VAL A 90 -7.32 -15.49 -11.39
N SER A 91 -8.03 -16.43 -10.79
CA SER A 91 -9.23 -16.18 -10.04
C SER A 91 -9.26 -16.90 -8.69
N VAL A 92 -9.84 -16.22 -7.72
CA VAL A 92 -10.29 -16.79 -6.45
C VAL A 92 -11.76 -16.46 -6.29
N GLN A 93 -12.57 -17.46 -5.97
CA GLN A 93 -14.00 -17.29 -5.73
C GLN A 93 -14.37 -17.99 -4.43
N SER A 94 -14.91 -17.22 -3.48
CA SER A 94 -15.53 -17.69 -2.26
C SER A 94 -16.64 -16.72 -1.82
N ASN A 95 -17.30 -17.00 -0.69
CA ASN A 95 -18.26 -16.06 -0.11
C ASN A 95 -17.61 -14.87 0.62
N PHE A 96 -16.29 -14.88 0.84
CA PHE A 96 -15.56 -13.84 1.58
C PHE A 96 -14.44 -13.16 0.76
N LEU A 97 -13.98 -13.79 -0.33
CA LEU A 97 -12.93 -13.27 -1.20
C LEU A 97 -13.28 -13.61 -2.64
N ASN A 98 -13.42 -12.59 -3.46
CA ASN A 98 -13.58 -12.71 -4.90
C ASN A 98 -12.48 -11.89 -5.57
N GLY A 99 -11.65 -12.52 -6.39
CA GLY A 99 -10.52 -11.87 -7.01
C GLY A 99 -10.34 -12.36 -8.44
N GLN A 100 -9.99 -11.46 -9.35
CA GLN A 100 -9.63 -11.76 -10.73
C GLN A 100 -8.45 -10.89 -11.15
N LEU A 101 -7.43 -11.53 -11.73
CA LEU A 101 -6.40 -10.90 -12.53
C LEU A 101 -6.50 -11.46 -13.95
N ALA A 102 -6.64 -10.59 -14.94
CA ALA A 102 -6.68 -10.95 -16.36
C ALA A 102 -5.70 -10.08 -17.14
N SER A 103 -4.84 -10.69 -17.95
CA SER A 103 -3.82 -9.99 -18.74
C SER A 103 -3.38 -10.79 -19.97
N ASN A 104 -2.94 -10.09 -21.01
CA ASN A 104 -2.27 -10.66 -22.19
C ASN A 104 -0.73 -10.75 -22.03
N ALA A 105 -0.26 -10.76 -20.79
CA ALA A 105 1.15 -10.87 -20.43
C ALA A 105 1.31 -11.47 -19.03
N SER A 106 2.44 -12.14 -18.80
CA SER A 106 2.80 -12.69 -17.49
C SER A 106 2.92 -11.63 -16.38
N PRO A 107 2.78 -12.00 -15.09
CA PRO A 107 2.88 -11.04 -13.97
C PRO A 107 4.20 -10.28 -13.92
N ASN A 108 5.31 -10.94 -14.31
CA ASN A 108 6.62 -10.31 -14.39
C ASN A 108 6.67 -9.25 -15.49
N ARG A 109 6.09 -9.51 -16.66
CA ARG A 109 5.99 -8.53 -17.76
C ARG A 109 5.12 -7.34 -17.38
N ILE A 110 3.99 -7.57 -16.70
CA ILE A 110 3.14 -6.50 -16.16
C ILE A 110 3.94 -5.62 -15.19
N THR A 111 4.62 -6.23 -14.22
CA THR A 111 5.40 -5.51 -13.19
C THR A 111 6.54 -4.71 -13.81
N ASN A 112 7.27 -5.30 -14.76
CA ASN A 112 8.35 -4.63 -15.46
C ASN A 112 7.85 -3.44 -16.29
N ALA A 113 6.73 -3.59 -17.00
CA ALA A 113 6.16 -2.52 -17.81
C ALA A 113 5.60 -1.37 -16.95
N LEU A 114 4.94 -1.69 -15.83
CA LEU A 114 4.52 -0.70 -14.83
C LEU A 114 5.70 0.07 -14.25
N LYS A 115 6.76 -0.65 -13.83
CA LYS A 115 7.98 -0.04 -13.32
C LYS A 115 8.59 0.92 -14.36
N LYS A 116 8.77 0.47 -15.60
CA LYS A 116 9.29 1.31 -16.69
C LYS A 116 8.42 2.55 -16.90
N GLN A 117 7.08 2.43 -16.89
CA GLN A 117 6.20 3.58 -17.05
C GLN A 117 6.31 4.55 -15.87
N LEU A 118 6.37 4.03 -14.64
CA LEU A 118 6.53 4.86 -13.44
C LEU A 118 7.87 5.58 -13.39
N GLU A 119 8.95 4.93 -13.80
CA GLU A 119 10.27 5.55 -13.91
C GLU A 119 10.29 6.64 -15.00
N HIS A 120 9.56 6.44 -16.11
CA HIS A 120 9.52 7.42 -17.20
C HIS A 120 8.92 8.76 -16.79
N TYR A 121 7.91 8.75 -15.92
CA TYR A 121 7.32 9.96 -15.34
C TYR A 121 8.37 10.86 -14.66
N PHE A 122 9.38 10.27 -14.01
CA PHE A 122 10.42 10.99 -13.29
C PHE A 122 11.74 11.10 -14.07
N SER A 123 11.80 10.55 -15.29
CA SER A 123 13.01 10.60 -16.12
C SER A 123 13.23 11.99 -16.71
N THR A 124 14.42 12.53 -16.50
CA THR A 124 14.88 13.74 -17.19
C THR A 124 15.37 13.49 -18.60
N ASP A 125 15.80 12.26 -18.88
CA ASP A 125 16.38 11.90 -20.17
C ASP A 125 15.30 11.94 -21.26
N ASP A 126 15.61 12.61 -22.38
CA ASP A 126 14.76 12.68 -23.57
C ASP A 126 14.79 11.39 -24.40
N THR A 127 15.23 10.27 -23.78
CA THR A 127 15.15 8.96 -24.42
C THR A 127 13.67 8.65 -24.66
N VAL A 128 13.36 8.34 -25.92
CA VAL A 128 12.01 7.99 -26.33
C VAL A 128 11.58 6.77 -25.50
N TYR A 129 10.52 6.91 -24.70
CA TYR A 129 9.89 5.75 -24.08
C TYR A 129 9.36 4.83 -25.17
N GLU A 130 10.12 3.77 -25.45
CA GLU A 130 9.70 2.72 -26.37
C GLU A 130 8.80 1.75 -25.63
N VAL A 131 7.56 1.66 -26.10
CA VAL A 131 6.63 0.62 -25.66
C VAL A 131 7.11 -0.68 -26.32
N GLU A 132 7.90 -1.46 -25.60
CA GLU A 132 8.41 -2.75 -26.09
C GLU A 132 7.29 -3.79 -26.26
N ASP A 133 6.26 -3.72 -25.41
CA ASP A 133 5.18 -4.70 -25.32
C ASP A 133 3.80 -4.04 -25.21
N THR A 134 2.80 -4.57 -25.92
CA THR A 134 1.39 -4.17 -25.77
C THR A 134 0.72 -5.02 -24.70
N ILE A 135 0.63 -4.49 -23.48
CA ILE A 135 0.11 -5.17 -22.31
C ILE A 135 -1.20 -4.50 -21.91
N GLU A 136 -2.25 -5.29 -21.76
CA GLU A 136 -3.51 -4.93 -21.11
C GLU A 136 -3.70 -5.84 -19.91
N ALA A 137 -3.84 -5.26 -18.72
CA ALA A 137 -4.07 -5.99 -17.48
C ALA A 137 -5.22 -5.37 -16.68
N LYS A 138 -6.00 -6.21 -16.01
CA LYS A 138 -7.09 -5.83 -15.10
C LYS A 138 -7.04 -6.66 -13.83
N LEU A 139 -7.15 -5.99 -12.69
CA LEU A 139 -7.29 -6.59 -11.37
C LEU A 139 -8.60 -6.11 -10.77
N ALA A 140 -9.38 -7.02 -10.21
CA ALA A 140 -10.54 -6.72 -9.40
C ALA A 140 -10.54 -7.65 -8.19
N ILE A 141 -10.58 -7.10 -6.99
CA ILE A 141 -10.66 -7.85 -5.73
C ILE A 141 -11.78 -7.26 -4.90
N ALA A 142 -12.65 -8.12 -4.38
CA ALA A 142 -13.67 -7.80 -3.40
C ALA A 142 -13.51 -8.71 -2.19
N ILE A 143 -13.42 -8.12 -1.00
CA ILE A 143 -13.42 -8.85 0.26
C ILE A 143 -14.75 -8.57 0.94
N ILE A 144 -15.45 -9.64 1.30
CA ILE A 144 -16.77 -9.59 1.94
C ILE A 144 -16.60 -10.06 3.38
N PRO A 145 -17.04 -9.28 4.37
CA PRO A 145 -16.92 -9.63 5.78
C PRO A 145 -17.68 -10.91 6.10
N THR A 146 -16.99 -11.88 6.68
CA THR A 146 -17.58 -13.12 7.18
C THR A 146 -16.90 -13.50 8.49
N PRO A 147 -17.57 -14.23 9.40
CA PRO A 147 -16.95 -14.65 10.67
C PRO A 147 -15.67 -15.46 10.48
N VAL A 148 -15.58 -16.29 9.42
CA VAL A 148 -14.36 -17.06 9.14
C VAL A 148 -13.16 -16.15 8.83
N LEU A 149 -13.38 -15.01 8.20
CA LEU A 149 -12.32 -14.07 7.88
C LEU A 149 -11.68 -13.50 9.14
N SER A 150 -12.49 -12.97 10.07
CA SER A 150 -12.01 -12.33 11.30
C SER A 150 -11.63 -13.31 12.42
N LYS A 151 -12.26 -14.48 12.48
CA LYS A 151 -12.03 -15.45 13.56
C LYS A 151 -11.02 -16.54 13.23
N VAL A 152 -10.74 -16.78 11.94
CA VAL A 152 -9.88 -17.89 11.51
C VAL A 152 -8.68 -17.38 10.70
N PHE A 153 -8.88 -16.57 9.67
CA PHE A 153 -7.80 -16.20 8.74
C PHE A 153 -7.02 -14.95 9.18
N PHE A 154 -7.70 -13.97 9.78
CA PHE A 154 -7.11 -12.68 10.15
C PHE A 154 -7.38 -12.36 11.62
N ASN A 155 -6.61 -13.00 12.51
CA ASN A 155 -6.70 -12.72 13.95
C ASN A 155 -6.45 -11.23 14.22
N GLY A 156 -7.26 -10.64 15.08
CA GLY A 156 -7.21 -9.22 15.43
C GLY A 156 -8.16 -8.36 14.61
N VAL A 157 -8.81 -8.87 13.55
CA VAL A 157 -9.90 -8.13 12.91
C VAL A 157 -11.11 -8.10 13.85
N GLU A 158 -11.44 -6.91 14.32
CA GLU A 158 -12.56 -6.63 15.22
C GLU A 158 -13.82 -6.28 14.44
N ASP A 159 -13.66 -5.44 13.41
CA ASP A 159 -14.73 -5.05 12.49
C ASP A 159 -14.15 -4.82 11.08
N LEU A 160 -14.95 -5.08 10.05
CA LEU A 160 -14.55 -4.93 8.67
C LEU A 160 -15.79 -4.76 7.80
N ASP A 161 -15.81 -3.70 7.00
CA ASP A 161 -16.76 -3.54 5.90
C ASP A 161 -16.23 -4.15 4.60
N SER A 162 -17.14 -4.38 3.64
CA SER A 162 -16.76 -4.83 2.31
C SER A 162 -15.81 -3.83 1.65
N LEU A 163 -14.64 -4.30 1.24
CA LEU A 163 -13.63 -3.49 0.54
C LEU A 163 -13.41 -3.98 -0.88
N ASN A 164 -13.01 -3.05 -1.75
CA ASN A 164 -12.71 -3.33 -3.15
C ASN A 164 -11.36 -2.74 -3.55
N ILE A 165 -10.66 -3.48 -4.40
CA ILE A 165 -9.42 -3.05 -5.07
C ILE A 165 -9.62 -3.27 -6.55
N ASP A 166 -9.53 -2.19 -7.32
CA ASP A 166 -9.62 -2.23 -8.78
C ASP A 166 -8.34 -1.65 -9.37
N ALA A 167 -7.75 -2.33 -10.34
CA ALA A 167 -6.65 -1.78 -11.12
C ALA A 167 -6.75 -2.15 -12.60
N SER A 168 -6.25 -1.26 -13.45
CA SER A 168 -6.15 -1.47 -14.89
C SER A 168 -4.88 -0.84 -15.42
N PHE A 169 -4.24 -1.54 -16.35
CA PHE A 169 -3.02 -1.10 -17.02
C PHE A 169 -3.14 -1.35 -18.51
N ASP A 170 -2.73 -0.37 -19.31
CA ASP A 170 -2.64 -0.46 -20.77
C ASP A 170 -1.35 0.24 -21.21
N SER A 171 -0.31 -0.53 -21.48
CA SER A 171 1.02 0.00 -21.83
C SER A 171 1.00 0.77 -23.16
N LYS A 172 0.16 0.34 -24.12
CA LYS A 172 0.06 0.96 -25.44
C LYS A 172 -0.58 2.34 -25.36
N LYS A 173 -1.65 2.46 -24.58
CA LYS A 173 -2.31 3.74 -24.28
C LYS A 173 -1.59 4.51 -23.16
N ARG A 174 -0.55 3.91 -22.56
CA ARG A 174 0.16 4.37 -21.36
C ARG A 174 -0.79 4.71 -20.22
N LYS A 175 -1.89 3.96 -20.05
CA LYS A 175 -2.88 4.23 -19.01
C LYS A 175 -2.62 3.36 -17.78
N ILE A 176 -2.57 4.01 -16.63
CA ILE A 176 -2.58 3.35 -15.32
C ILE A 176 -3.80 3.89 -14.57
N SER A 177 -4.57 2.99 -13.96
CA SER A 177 -5.62 3.37 -13.02
C SER A 177 -5.66 2.32 -11.92
N ALA A 178 -5.59 2.73 -10.66
CA ALA A 178 -5.88 1.84 -9.54
C ALA A 178 -6.63 2.60 -8.46
N GLN A 179 -7.51 1.91 -7.74
CA GLN A 179 -8.28 2.44 -6.64
C GLN A 179 -8.46 1.39 -5.56
N VAL A 180 -8.32 1.82 -4.31
CA VAL A 180 -8.64 1.05 -3.12
C VAL A 180 -9.68 1.85 -2.33
N LYS A 181 -10.74 1.18 -1.89
CA LYS A 181 -11.74 1.76 -0.98
C LYS A 181 -11.95 0.81 0.20
N VAL A 182 -11.68 1.29 1.39
CA VAL A 182 -11.94 0.59 2.65
C VAL A 182 -12.89 1.46 3.47
N PRO A 183 -14.20 1.14 3.49
CA PRO A 183 -15.17 1.93 4.23
C PRO A 183 -14.89 1.96 5.73
N HIS A 184 -14.62 0.80 6.31
CA HIS A 184 -14.25 0.67 7.71
C HIS A 184 -13.42 -0.60 7.93
N ILE A 185 -12.37 -0.49 8.73
CA ILE A 185 -11.63 -1.64 9.25
C ILE A 185 -11.15 -1.34 10.66
N SER A 186 -11.34 -2.30 11.56
CA SER A 186 -10.78 -2.28 12.91
C SER A 186 -9.94 -3.54 13.11
N TYR A 187 -8.64 -3.36 13.34
CA TYR A 187 -7.65 -4.42 13.46
C TYR A 187 -6.68 -4.15 14.62
N ALA A 188 -6.60 -5.07 15.57
CA ALA A 188 -5.65 -5.05 16.68
C ALA A 188 -5.66 -3.71 17.45
N GLY A 189 -6.85 -3.21 17.79
CA GLY A 189 -7.05 -1.92 18.44
C GLY A 189 -6.81 -0.67 17.58
N CYS A 190 -6.46 -0.83 16.30
CA CYS A 190 -6.41 0.26 15.32
C CYS A 190 -7.71 0.29 14.51
N SER A 191 -8.36 1.44 14.44
CA SER A 191 -9.56 1.65 13.62
C SER A 191 -9.26 2.65 12.52
N VAL A 192 -9.69 2.36 11.29
CA VAL A 192 -9.56 3.24 10.13
C VAL A 192 -10.92 3.38 9.46
N ASP A 193 -11.34 4.63 9.25
CA ASP A 193 -12.59 4.98 8.60
C ASP A 193 -12.35 5.66 7.24
N SER A 194 -13.09 5.21 6.24
CA SER A 194 -13.21 5.82 4.92
C SER A 194 -11.87 6.02 4.21
N LEU A 195 -10.97 5.04 4.32
CA LEU A 195 -9.72 5.03 3.60
C LEU A 195 -10.00 4.89 2.10
N ASN A 196 -9.54 5.87 1.33
CA ASN A 196 -9.62 5.87 -0.11
C ASN A 196 -8.26 6.23 -0.68
N ALA A 197 -7.78 5.44 -1.63
CA ALA A 197 -6.57 5.76 -2.38
C ALA A 197 -6.80 5.51 -3.86
N TYR A 198 -6.25 6.36 -4.72
CA TYR A 198 -6.24 6.12 -6.16
C TYR A 198 -4.95 6.62 -6.79
N VAL A 199 -4.64 6.03 -7.94
CA VAL A 199 -3.66 6.53 -8.90
C VAL A 199 -4.28 6.48 -10.29
N LYS A 200 -4.06 7.52 -11.09
CA LYS A 200 -4.50 7.62 -12.47
C LYS A 200 -3.45 8.35 -13.27
N GLY A 201 -2.96 7.73 -14.33
CA GLY A 201 -1.97 8.35 -15.19
C GLY A 201 -2.13 7.96 -16.66
N ASP A 202 -1.52 8.77 -17.51
CA ASP A 202 -1.44 8.56 -18.96
C ASP A 202 0.01 8.68 -19.48
N SER A 203 0.20 9.06 -20.75
CA SER A 203 1.53 9.23 -21.32
C SER A 203 2.34 10.39 -20.73
N VAL A 204 1.69 11.33 -20.04
CA VAL A 204 2.28 12.61 -19.61
C VAL A 204 1.97 12.90 -18.15
N ASP A 205 0.71 12.76 -17.75
CA ASP A 205 0.26 13.16 -16.43
C ASP A 205 0.11 11.95 -15.51
N LEU A 206 0.50 12.11 -14.24
CA LEU A 206 0.19 11.16 -13.17
C LEU A 206 -0.48 11.92 -12.03
N LYS A 207 -1.63 11.42 -11.58
CA LYS A 207 -2.35 11.94 -10.42
C LYS A 207 -2.59 10.83 -9.43
N PHE A 208 -2.40 11.10 -8.15
CA PHE A 208 -2.75 10.18 -7.10
C PHE A 208 -3.32 10.94 -5.90
N SER A 209 -4.09 10.21 -5.10
CA SER A 209 -4.55 10.70 -3.82
C SER A 209 -4.63 9.53 -2.86
N ALA A 210 -4.36 9.77 -1.59
CA ALA A 210 -4.64 8.85 -0.50
C ALA A 210 -5.20 9.66 0.66
N GLY A 211 -6.30 9.22 1.24
CA GLY A 211 -6.87 9.89 2.39
C GLY A 211 -7.78 8.97 3.22
N LEU A 212 -8.01 9.40 4.44
CA LEU A 212 -8.87 8.75 5.43
C LEU A 212 -9.70 9.82 6.15
N ALA A 213 -10.87 9.43 6.65
CA ALA A 213 -11.68 10.31 7.47
C ALA A 213 -11.18 10.31 8.92
N ASP A 214 -10.79 9.14 9.42
CA ASP A 214 -10.38 8.96 10.81
C ASP A 214 -9.45 7.73 10.95
N LEU A 215 -8.44 7.84 11.80
CA LEU A 215 -7.62 6.72 12.26
C LEU A 215 -7.41 6.83 13.76
N ILE A 216 -7.78 5.79 14.50
CA ILE A 216 -7.66 5.71 15.96
C ILE A 216 -6.73 4.55 16.30
N TYR A 217 -5.67 4.86 17.04
CA TYR A 217 -4.80 3.88 17.68
C TYR A 217 -4.17 4.52 18.92
N GLU A 218 -4.85 4.41 20.06
CA GLU A 218 -4.56 5.17 21.28
C GLU A 218 -3.06 5.24 21.64
N PRO A 219 -2.50 6.44 21.89
CA PRO A 219 -3.15 7.75 21.96
C PRO A 219 -3.23 8.50 20.61
N ILE A 220 -2.93 7.85 19.49
CA ILE A 220 -2.98 8.46 18.15
C ILE A 220 -4.43 8.55 17.70
N HIS A 221 -4.83 9.76 17.29
CA HIS A 221 -6.10 10.03 16.63
C HIS A 221 -5.83 10.95 15.43
N LEU A 222 -5.64 10.36 14.25
CA LEU A 222 -5.61 11.15 13.02
C LEU A 222 -7.05 11.41 12.60
N LYS A 223 -7.39 12.68 12.43
CA LYS A 223 -8.66 13.09 11.82
C LYS A 223 -8.52 13.08 10.30
N GLN A 224 -9.46 13.72 9.61
CA GLN A 224 -9.48 13.80 8.16
C GLN A 224 -8.11 14.20 7.62
N THR A 225 -7.45 13.28 6.95
CA THR A 225 -6.07 13.45 6.46
C THR A 225 -6.00 12.96 5.04
N TYR A 226 -5.43 13.75 4.15
CA TYR A 226 -5.29 13.39 2.76
C TYR A 226 -4.00 13.97 2.17
N LEU A 227 -3.43 13.21 1.25
CA LEU A 227 -2.31 13.58 0.42
C LEU A 227 -2.77 13.52 -1.03
N GLU A 228 -2.56 14.60 -1.77
CA GLU A 228 -2.75 14.64 -3.21
C GLU A 228 -1.40 14.83 -3.90
N GLY A 229 -1.25 14.20 -5.05
CA GLY A 229 -0.06 14.30 -5.87
C GLY A 229 -0.44 14.49 -7.32
N SER A 230 0.20 15.45 -7.99
CA SER A 230 0.09 15.61 -9.43
C SER A 230 1.47 15.83 -10.03
N LEU A 231 1.86 14.93 -10.90
CA LEU A 231 3.06 15.08 -11.71
C LEU A 231 2.66 15.66 -13.06
N LYS A 232 3.25 16.81 -13.39
CA LYS A 232 3.10 17.46 -14.68
C LYS A 232 4.42 18.12 -15.05
N ASN A 233 4.81 18.06 -16.33
CA ASN A 233 6.04 18.70 -16.82
C ASN A 233 7.31 18.31 -16.03
N LYS A 234 7.43 17.04 -15.59
CA LYS A 234 8.55 16.50 -14.79
C LYS A 234 8.68 17.12 -13.38
N GLU A 235 7.64 17.80 -12.90
CA GLU A 235 7.54 18.32 -11.54
C GLU A 235 6.36 17.66 -10.82
N LEU A 236 6.63 17.07 -9.67
CA LEU A 236 5.63 16.47 -8.80
C LEU A 236 5.21 17.49 -7.76
N LEU A 237 3.96 17.93 -7.85
CA LEU A 237 3.32 18.74 -6.82
C LEU A 237 2.66 17.80 -5.82
N LEU A 238 3.00 17.95 -4.54
CA LEU A 238 2.38 17.25 -3.41
C LEU A 238 1.64 18.26 -2.55
N ASP A 239 0.44 17.89 -2.13
CA ASP A 239 -0.40 18.68 -1.25
C ASP A 239 -0.88 17.78 -0.09
N PHE A 240 -0.31 17.99 1.08
CA PHE A 240 -0.67 17.27 2.30
C PHE A 240 -1.58 18.13 3.16
N ASN A 241 -2.70 17.56 3.59
CA ASN A 241 -3.68 18.22 4.45
C ASN A 241 -4.12 17.33 5.61
N SER A 242 -4.36 17.96 6.74
CA SER A 242 -5.10 17.36 7.86
C SER A 242 -6.07 18.37 8.46
N LYS A 243 -7.29 17.92 8.76
CA LYS A 243 -8.38 18.74 9.30
C LYS A 243 -9.03 18.03 10.48
N ASN A 244 -9.30 18.78 11.55
CA ASN A 244 -10.17 18.37 12.63
C ASN A 244 -11.48 19.14 12.46
N ASP A 245 -12.53 18.47 12.00
CA ASP A 245 -13.76 19.07 11.48
C ASP A 245 -13.47 20.13 10.40
N THR A 246 -13.84 21.39 10.65
CA THR A 246 -13.60 22.51 9.74
C THR A 246 -12.25 23.19 9.94
N VAL A 247 -11.48 22.79 10.94
CA VAL A 247 -10.22 23.45 11.32
C VAL A 247 -9.05 22.72 10.69
N GLN A 248 -8.32 23.41 9.82
CA GLN A 248 -7.06 22.92 9.27
C GLN A 248 -6.02 22.76 10.38
N VAL A 249 -5.55 21.54 10.58
CA VAL A 249 -4.54 21.17 11.59
C VAL A 249 -3.15 21.28 10.97
N MET A 250 -2.98 20.74 9.77
CA MET A 250 -1.76 20.84 8.99
C MET A 250 -2.07 21.07 7.52
N HIS A 251 -1.20 21.82 6.86
CA HIS A 251 -1.11 21.90 5.40
C HIS A 251 0.32 22.17 5.00
N ILE A 252 0.82 21.35 4.07
CA ILE A 252 2.16 21.47 3.50
C ILE A 252 2.02 21.14 2.01
N ALA A 253 2.18 22.15 1.18
CA ALA A 253 2.36 21.98 -0.26
C ALA A 253 3.85 21.96 -0.59
N SER A 254 4.23 21.14 -1.57
CA SER A 254 5.63 21.03 -2.00
C SER A 254 5.76 20.64 -3.46
N GLY A 255 6.81 21.15 -4.10
CA GLY A 255 7.24 20.79 -5.44
C GLY A 255 8.48 19.91 -5.38
N LEU A 256 8.49 18.82 -6.14
CA LEU A 256 9.60 17.88 -6.22
C LEU A 256 10.04 17.71 -7.67
N VAL A 257 11.33 17.84 -7.90
CA VAL A 257 11.97 17.62 -9.19
C VAL A 257 13.03 16.55 -9.03
N PHE A 258 12.91 15.50 -9.84
CA PHE A 258 13.88 14.42 -9.90
C PHE A 258 14.82 14.66 -11.08
N GLN A 259 16.13 14.57 -10.85
CA GLN A 259 17.16 14.65 -11.87
C GLN A 259 18.19 13.54 -11.63
N LYS A 260 18.07 12.44 -12.39
CA LYS A 260 18.87 11.23 -12.20
C LYS A 260 18.76 10.71 -10.77
N ASP A 261 19.83 10.79 -9.99
CA ASP A 261 19.94 10.37 -8.59
C ASP A 261 19.61 11.48 -7.59
N THR A 262 19.36 12.70 -8.07
CA THR A 262 19.14 13.88 -7.22
C THR A 262 17.66 14.23 -7.14
N LEU A 263 17.14 14.32 -5.92
CA LEU A 263 15.83 14.86 -5.59
C LEU A 263 16.00 16.29 -5.09
N LYS A 264 15.33 17.24 -5.73
CA LYS A 264 15.14 18.59 -5.20
C LYS A 264 13.71 18.76 -4.73
N LEU A 265 13.52 19.12 -3.47
CA LEU A 265 12.24 19.44 -2.85
C LEU A 265 12.20 20.92 -2.47
N HIS A 266 11.10 21.57 -2.81
CA HIS A 266 10.77 22.94 -2.42
C HIS A 266 9.43 22.93 -1.67
N ILE A 267 9.37 23.54 -0.49
CA ILE A 267 8.14 23.68 0.27
C ILE A 267 7.51 25.01 -0.11
N ASP A 268 6.24 24.98 -0.50
CA ASP A 268 5.49 26.19 -0.83
C ASP A 268 5.24 26.99 0.46
N PRO A 269 5.67 28.26 0.54
CA PRO A 269 5.40 29.11 1.68
C PRO A 269 3.91 29.48 1.82
N GLU A 270 3.14 29.41 0.73
CA GLU A 270 1.71 29.73 0.74
C GLU A 270 0.94 28.72 1.60
N ASP A 271 0.06 29.23 2.46
CA ASP A 271 -0.82 28.44 3.32
C ASP A 271 -0.11 27.35 4.18
N LEU A 272 1.19 27.52 4.47
CA LEU A 272 1.92 26.63 5.37
C LEU A 272 1.32 26.65 6.79
N ILE A 273 0.60 25.60 7.15
CA ILE A 273 -0.08 25.47 8.44
C ILE A 273 0.50 24.29 9.21
N LEU A 274 0.98 24.56 10.43
CA LEU A 274 1.39 23.52 11.38
C LEU A 274 0.71 23.80 12.72
N ASN A 275 0.07 22.78 13.30
CA ASN A 275 -0.70 22.87 14.54
C ASN A 275 -1.73 24.02 14.53
N LYS A 276 -2.57 24.07 13.49
CA LYS A 276 -3.67 25.05 13.36
C LYS A 276 -3.18 26.51 13.29
N LYS A 277 -1.91 26.75 12.94
CA LYS A 277 -1.30 28.08 12.88
C LYS A 277 -0.51 28.25 11.59
N GLN A 278 -0.51 29.48 11.06
CA GLN A 278 0.35 29.86 9.96
C GLN A 278 1.82 29.87 10.40
N TRP A 279 2.68 29.25 9.60
CA TRP A 279 4.12 29.33 9.68
C TRP A 279 4.66 29.98 8.41
N GLU A 280 5.89 30.47 8.51
CA GLU A 280 6.62 31.05 7.39
C GLU A 280 7.83 30.18 7.10
N ILE A 281 8.19 30.09 5.82
CA ILE A 281 9.45 29.52 5.34
C ILE A 281 9.94 30.40 4.19
N PRO A 282 11.26 30.61 4.01
CA PRO A 282 11.79 31.41 2.89
C PRO A 282 11.33 30.89 1.52
N GLU A 283 10.95 31.79 0.62
CA GLU A 283 10.53 31.50 -0.77
C GLU A 283 11.57 30.72 -1.59
N ASP A 284 12.85 30.82 -1.23
CA ASP A 284 13.92 30.11 -1.90
C ASP A 284 14.47 28.94 -1.06
N ASN A 285 13.63 28.36 -0.19
CA ASN A 285 13.96 27.14 0.52
C ASN A 285 14.17 25.98 -0.47
N SER A 286 15.14 25.11 -0.18
CA SER A 286 15.45 23.95 -1.00
C SER A 286 16.06 22.85 -0.17
N ILE A 287 15.54 21.64 -0.34
CA ILE A 287 16.13 20.40 0.18
C ILE A 287 16.63 19.60 -1.03
N VAL A 288 17.92 19.32 -1.08
CA VAL A 288 18.54 18.48 -2.11
C VAL A 288 19.06 17.20 -1.48
N ILE A 289 18.63 16.05 -1.99
CA ILE A 289 19.08 14.74 -1.53
C ILE A 289 19.58 13.97 -2.75
N SER A 290 20.80 13.44 -2.67
CA SER A 290 21.39 12.55 -3.68
C SER A 290 22.07 11.36 -3.00
N GLU A 291 22.61 10.43 -3.79
CA GLU A 291 23.39 9.31 -3.24
C GLU A 291 24.66 9.76 -2.52
N SER A 292 25.23 10.91 -2.89
CA SER A 292 26.56 11.34 -2.46
C SER A 292 26.59 12.55 -1.53
N PHE A 293 25.49 13.31 -1.45
CA PHE A 293 25.37 14.47 -0.58
C PHE A 293 23.91 14.81 -0.27
N SER A 294 23.71 15.54 0.82
CA SER A 294 22.44 16.23 1.11
C SER A 294 22.72 17.69 1.41
N ASP A 295 21.88 18.59 0.88
CA ASP A 295 22.01 20.03 1.06
C ASP A 295 20.66 20.67 1.44
N PHE A 296 20.72 21.66 2.32
CA PHE A 296 19.56 22.27 2.95
C PHE A 296 19.71 23.78 2.93
N GLU A 297 19.15 24.41 1.91
CA GLU A 297 19.18 25.86 1.76
C GLU A 297 17.92 26.45 2.38
N LYS A 298 18.08 27.28 3.42
CA LYS A 298 17.00 28.10 4.01
C LYS A 298 15.75 27.32 4.43
N VAL A 299 15.93 26.08 4.89
CA VAL A 299 14.86 25.24 5.45
C VAL A 299 14.58 25.67 6.89
N ILE A 300 14.02 26.88 7.02
CA ILE A 300 13.82 27.56 8.30
C ILE A 300 12.33 27.88 8.46
N PHE A 301 11.67 27.14 9.33
CA PHE A 301 10.27 27.37 9.68
C PHE A 301 10.21 28.36 10.84
N THR A 302 9.52 29.49 10.65
CA THR A 302 9.37 30.52 11.67
C THR A 302 7.92 30.81 11.99
N ARG A 303 7.66 31.06 13.28
CA ARG A 303 6.39 31.60 13.75
C ARG A 303 6.59 32.35 15.06
N ASN A 304 6.35 33.66 15.04
CA ASN A 304 6.65 34.54 16.19
C ASN A 304 8.10 34.35 16.66
N SER A 305 8.32 33.92 17.91
CA SER A 305 9.65 33.61 18.46
C SER A 305 10.08 32.16 18.26
N GLN A 306 9.23 31.29 17.69
CA GLN A 306 9.54 29.89 17.45
C GLN A 306 10.26 29.72 16.12
N LYS A 307 11.28 28.86 16.12
CA LYS A 307 12.05 28.51 14.93
C LYS A 307 12.37 27.01 14.92
N MET A 308 12.26 26.40 13.75
CA MET A 308 12.85 25.11 13.43
C MET A 308 13.70 25.26 12.18
N GLU A 309 14.96 24.84 12.23
CA GLU A 309 15.88 24.88 11.10
C GLU A 309 16.45 23.49 10.82
N ILE A 310 16.43 23.08 9.55
CA ILE A 310 17.08 21.85 9.08
C ILE A 310 18.33 22.27 8.29
N SER A 311 19.49 21.74 8.68
CA SER A 311 20.75 22.08 8.05
C SER A 311 21.81 20.99 8.26
N ASN A 312 22.78 20.94 7.35
CA ASN A 312 24.00 20.15 7.44
C ASN A 312 25.23 20.99 7.93
N THR A 313 25.04 22.28 8.24
CA THR A 313 26.12 23.21 8.59
C THR A 313 26.14 23.62 10.06
N PHE A 314 25.48 22.89 10.97
CA PHE A 314 25.45 23.30 12.37
C PHE A 314 26.85 23.26 13.00
N PRO A 315 27.28 24.33 13.69
CA PRO A 315 28.59 24.35 14.31
C PRO A 315 28.65 23.31 15.44
N LYS A 316 29.80 22.62 15.56
CA LYS A 316 30.16 21.59 16.58
C LYS A 316 29.95 20.12 16.18
N MET A 317 29.79 19.82 14.90
CA MET A 317 29.77 18.44 14.40
C MET A 317 30.99 18.25 13.48
N ASP A 318 31.87 17.29 13.81
CA ASP A 318 33.12 17.04 13.09
C ASP A 318 32.94 16.13 11.86
N THR A 319 31.71 15.64 11.64
CA THR A 319 31.34 14.74 10.54
C THR A 319 30.14 15.29 9.77
N GLU A 320 29.97 14.82 8.53
CA GLU A 320 28.73 15.03 7.78
C GLU A 320 27.53 14.58 8.61
N HIS A 321 26.51 15.43 8.67
CA HIS A 321 25.33 15.22 9.49
C HIS A 321 24.16 16.00 8.93
N ILE A 322 22.95 15.59 9.30
CA ILE A 322 21.74 16.38 9.16
C ILE A 322 21.29 16.73 10.57
N GLY A 323 21.27 18.02 10.90
CA GLY A 323 20.77 18.51 12.18
C GLY A 323 19.39 19.13 12.05
N ILE A 324 18.69 19.17 13.18
CA ILE A 324 17.47 19.96 13.35
C ILE A 324 17.67 20.83 14.59
N LEU A 325 17.62 22.15 14.41
CA LEU A 325 17.73 23.13 15.49
C LEU A 325 16.36 23.68 15.84
N PHE A 326 16.05 23.71 17.13
CA PHE A 326 14.82 24.26 17.67
C PHE A 326 15.14 25.46 18.56
N GLU A 327 14.47 26.59 18.33
CA GLU A 327 14.56 27.77 19.21
C GLU A 327 13.14 28.17 19.65
N ASN A 328 12.92 28.21 20.97
CA ASN A 328 11.61 28.44 21.61
C ASN A 328 10.47 27.59 21.02
N PHE A 329 10.78 26.38 20.57
CA PHE A 329 9.86 25.53 19.82
C PHE A 329 8.92 24.76 20.74
N GLN A 330 7.64 24.73 20.41
CA GLN A 330 6.64 23.90 21.09
C GLN A 330 6.55 22.54 20.40
N LEU A 331 6.88 21.46 21.12
CA LEU A 331 6.90 20.11 20.54
C LEU A 331 5.52 19.68 19.99
N GLN A 332 4.45 20.22 20.59
CA GLN A 332 3.06 20.01 20.13
C GLN A 332 2.82 20.45 18.67
N THR A 333 3.70 21.26 18.08
CA THR A 333 3.59 21.72 16.69
C THR A 333 3.43 20.56 15.70
N PHE A 334 4.22 19.49 15.84
CA PHE A 334 4.07 18.30 14.98
C PHE A 334 3.19 17.22 15.60
N LEU A 335 3.14 17.15 16.93
CA LEU A 335 2.34 16.13 17.61
C LEU A 335 0.83 16.36 17.49
N SER A 336 0.40 17.59 17.23
CA SER A 336 -1.02 17.93 17.00
C SER A 336 -1.63 17.24 15.79
N PHE A 337 -0.82 16.77 14.85
CA PHE A 337 -1.26 15.93 13.76
C PHE A 337 -1.69 14.55 14.23
N PHE A 338 -0.84 13.94 15.06
CA PHE A 338 -1.04 12.61 15.59
C PHE A 338 -2.18 12.54 16.59
N ASN A 339 -2.51 13.65 17.25
CA ASN A 339 -3.76 13.81 18.00
C ASN A 339 -4.11 15.32 18.09
N PRO A 340 -5.14 15.80 17.38
CA PRO A 340 -5.53 17.21 17.41
C PRO A 340 -6.43 17.58 18.60
N ASP A 341 -6.91 16.58 19.34
CA ASP A 341 -7.83 16.72 20.48
C ASP A 341 -7.07 16.70 21.81
N GLU A 342 -5.96 15.95 21.88
CA GLU A 342 -5.12 15.81 23.07
C GLU A 342 -3.63 16.07 22.81
N ALA A 343 -2.94 16.62 23.82
CA ALA A 343 -1.50 16.85 23.74
C ALA A 343 -0.73 15.56 24.08
N LEU A 344 0.00 15.02 23.10
CA LEU A 344 0.81 13.80 23.26
C LEU A 344 2.10 14.03 24.04
N ALA A 345 2.60 15.27 24.07
CA ALA A 345 3.72 15.66 24.91
C ALA A 345 3.55 17.09 25.42
N LYS A 346 4.14 17.34 26.60
CA LYS A 346 4.25 18.68 27.19
C LYS A 346 5.73 19.04 27.24
N GLY A 347 6.13 20.07 26.51
CA GLY A 347 7.53 20.49 26.37
C GLY A 347 7.65 21.82 25.66
#